data_AF-A0A1B8Y2V4-F1
#
_entry.id   AF-A0A1B8Y2V4-F1
#
_cell.length_a   1.000
_cell.length_b   1.000
_cell.length_c   1.000
_cell.angle_alpha   90.00
_cell.angle_beta   90.00
_cell.angle_gamma   90.00
#
_symmetry.space_group_name_H-M   'P 1'
#
loop_
_entity.id
_entity.type
_entity.pdbx_description
1 polymer ?
#
loop_
_entity_poly.entity_id
_entity_poly.type
_entity_poly.pdbx_seq_one_letter_code
_entity_poly.pdbx_strand_id
1 'polypeptide(L)'
;MKMQLMWALSLCFLTAVQGAQVCYDRLGCFSDTYPYAGTLQRPIAKLPWSPEQINVQFMLYTRTNQDSYQIVSATDPSTISLSNFSTDRKTRFIAHGFISSGTEPWITDMCKAFFQVEDVNCIAVDWNAGSHALYSQASNNLRVVGAELAYFVKILQSNFAYSPAN
;
A
#
# COMPACT_ATOMS: atom_id res chain seq x y z
N MET A 1 1.80 -47.68 -45.84
CA MET A 1 2.87 -46.81 -45.29
C MET A 1 2.39 -45.37 -45.40
N LYS A 2 2.48 -44.58 -44.31
CA LYS A 2 2.11 -43.15 -44.19
C LYS A 2 0.64 -42.82 -43.89
N MET A 3 0.11 -43.20 -42.71
CA MET A 3 -1.02 -42.47 -42.12
C MET A 3 -1.11 -42.57 -40.59
N GLN A 4 0.04 -42.59 -39.89
CA GLN A 4 0.05 -42.63 -38.41
C GLN A 4 1.00 -41.61 -37.77
N LEU A 5 1.51 -40.64 -38.51
CA LEU A 5 2.53 -39.70 -38.02
C LEU A 5 2.08 -38.24 -37.96
N MET A 6 0.79 -37.98 -37.75
CA MET A 6 0.29 -36.59 -37.60
C MET A 6 -0.40 -36.29 -36.26
N TRP A 7 -0.57 -37.27 -35.37
CA TRP A 7 -1.24 -37.06 -34.08
C TRP A 7 -0.28 -36.79 -32.90
N ALA A 8 1.04 -36.74 -33.14
CA ALA A 8 2.02 -36.51 -32.09
C ALA A 8 2.59 -35.08 -32.04
N LEU A 9 2.18 -34.18 -32.95
CA LEU A 9 2.69 -32.80 -33.04
C LEU A 9 1.73 -31.72 -32.49
N SER A 10 0.52 -32.10 -32.09
CA SER A 10 -0.46 -31.15 -31.53
C SER A 10 -0.47 -31.09 -30.00
N LEU A 11 0.41 -31.82 -29.31
CA LEU A 11 0.42 -31.92 -27.85
C LEU A 11 1.54 -31.10 -27.16
N CYS A 12 1.99 -30.00 -27.77
CA CYS A 12 3.09 -29.19 -27.23
C CYS A 12 2.85 -27.67 -27.26
N PHE A 13 1.60 -27.21 -27.15
CA PHE A 13 1.28 -25.77 -26.96
C PHE A 13 0.27 -25.52 -25.84
N LEU A 14 0.32 -26.31 -24.78
CA LEU A 14 -0.33 -26.00 -23.49
C LEU A 14 0.74 -25.76 -22.42
N THR A 15 1.75 -24.94 -22.73
CA THR A 15 2.41 -24.20 -21.65
C THR A 15 1.38 -23.19 -21.17
N ALA A 16 0.65 -23.52 -20.09
CA ALA A 16 -0.06 -22.49 -19.36
C ALA A 16 0.96 -21.39 -19.02
N VAL A 17 0.75 -20.17 -19.50
CA VAL A 17 1.57 -19.02 -19.11
C VAL A 17 1.39 -18.88 -17.61
N GLN A 18 2.34 -19.40 -16.83
CA GLN A 18 2.30 -19.35 -15.38
C GLN A 18 2.72 -17.94 -14.98
N GLY A 19 1.80 -17.17 -14.38
CA GLY A 19 2.11 -15.82 -13.92
C GLY A 19 3.19 -15.84 -12.84
N ALA A 20 3.90 -14.72 -12.73
CA ALA A 20 4.94 -14.52 -11.74
C ALA A 20 4.36 -14.09 -10.38
N GLN A 21 5.16 -14.26 -9.33
CA GLN A 21 4.82 -13.87 -7.96
C GLN A 21 6.04 -13.31 -7.24
N VAL A 22 5.82 -12.32 -6.40
CA VAL A 22 6.81 -11.79 -5.44
C VAL A 22 6.23 -11.83 -4.03
N CYS A 23 7.05 -12.11 -3.02
CA CYS A 23 6.64 -12.14 -1.62
C CYS A 23 7.51 -11.21 -0.79
N TYR A 24 6.88 -10.54 0.18
CA TYR A 24 7.55 -9.70 1.17
C TYR A 24 7.14 -10.15 2.57
N ASP A 25 8.10 -10.37 3.45
CA ASP A 25 7.93 -11.10 4.72
C ASP A 25 6.69 -10.71 5.52
N ARG A 26 6.48 -9.40 5.76
CA ARG A 26 5.35 -8.89 6.54
C ARG A 26 4.06 -8.67 5.75
N LEU A 27 4.12 -8.68 4.41
CA LEU A 27 3.00 -8.28 3.53
C LEU A 27 2.40 -9.45 2.73
N GLY A 28 3.03 -10.63 2.78
CA GLY A 28 2.60 -11.78 1.99
C GLY A 28 3.03 -11.65 0.52
N CYS A 29 2.25 -12.24 -0.38
CA CYS A 29 2.64 -12.41 -1.78
C CYS A 29 1.69 -11.74 -2.76
N PHE A 30 2.26 -11.29 -3.88
CA PHE A 30 1.57 -10.60 -4.96
C PHE A 30 1.86 -11.31 -6.28
N SER A 31 0.82 -11.79 -6.95
CA SER A 31 0.93 -12.36 -8.30
C SER A 31 0.57 -11.33 -9.38
N ASP A 32 1.08 -11.50 -10.59
CA ASP A 32 0.64 -10.76 -11.79
C ASP A 32 -0.41 -11.54 -12.61
N THR A 33 -0.98 -12.60 -12.03
CA THR A 33 -2.07 -13.37 -12.64
C THR A 33 -3.40 -12.63 -12.56
N TYR A 34 -4.43 -13.18 -13.20
CA TYR A 34 -5.82 -12.74 -13.03
C TYR A 34 -6.20 -12.64 -11.52
N PRO A 35 -6.93 -11.60 -11.08
CA PRO A 35 -7.40 -10.44 -11.85
C PRO A 35 -6.41 -9.25 -11.87
N TYR A 36 -5.20 -9.42 -11.34
CA TYR A 36 -4.21 -8.34 -11.17
C TYR A 36 -3.51 -7.93 -12.47
N ALA A 37 -3.44 -8.83 -13.46
CA ALA A 37 -3.13 -8.47 -14.84
C ALA A 37 -3.74 -9.47 -15.84
N GLY A 38 -3.47 -9.26 -17.13
CA GLY A 38 -4.00 -10.08 -18.23
C GLY A 38 -5.50 -9.89 -18.48
N THR A 39 -6.12 -8.84 -17.94
CA THR A 39 -7.53 -8.50 -18.16
C THR A 39 -7.66 -7.34 -19.16
N LEU A 40 -8.87 -7.10 -19.67
CA LEU A 40 -9.14 -5.94 -20.53
C LEU A 40 -8.83 -4.61 -19.82
N GLN A 41 -9.06 -4.54 -18.51
CA GLN A 41 -8.83 -3.36 -17.68
C GLN A 41 -7.36 -3.25 -17.22
N ARG A 42 -6.64 -4.37 -17.11
CA ARG A 42 -5.24 -4.44 -16.66
C ARG A 42 -4.43 -5.34 -17.61
N PRO A 43 -4.19 -4.92 -18.87
CA PRO A 43 -3.58 -5.79 -19.88
C PRO A 43 -2.09 -6.03 -19.64
N ILE A 44 -1.40 -5.11 -18.95
CA ILE A 44 0.05 -5.17 -18.72
C ILE A 44 0.32 -5.92 -17.41
N ALA A 45 0.98 -7.09 -17.52
CA ALA A 45 1.50 -7.82 -16.37
C ALA A 45 2.63 -7.06 -15.68
N LYS A 46 2.42 -6.70 -14.42
CA LYS A 46 3.39 -6.04 -13.54
C LYS A 46 3.23 -6.55 -12.12
N LEU A 47 4.34 -7.00 -11.54
CA LEU A 47 4.44 -7.17 -10.09
C LEU A 47 4.64 -5.79 -9.43
N PRO A 48 4.14 -5.59 -8.20
CA PRO A 48 4.47 -4.39 -7.45
C PRO A 48 5.97 -4.31 -7.16
N TRP A 49 6.46 -3.11 -6.95
CA TRP A 49 7.81 -2.88 -6.41
C TRP A 49 7.91 -3.31 -4.94
N SER A 50 9.15 -3.44 -4.45
CA SER A 50 9.38 -3.81 -3.05
C SER A 50 8.94 -2.71 -2.09
N PRO A 51 8.63 -3.05 -0.83
CA PRO A 51 8.35 -2.07 0.23
C PRO A 51 9.42 -0.98 0.34
N GLU A 52 10.69 -1.36 0.21
CA GLU A 52 11.84 -0.46 0.30
C GLU A 52 11.91 0.50 -0.89
N GLN A 53 11.49 0.05 -2.07
CA GLN A 53 11.44 0.89 -3.28
C GLN A 53 10.24 1.85 -3.27
N ILE A 54 9.08 1.40 -2.77
CA ILE A 54 7.88 2.25 -2.65
C ILE A 54 8.06 3.24 -1.49
N ASN A 55 8.75 2.83 -0.43
CA ASN A 55 9.09 3.62 0.75
C ASN A 55 7.88 4.34 1.36
N VAL A 56 6.87 3.58 1.77
CA VAL A 56 5.67 4.15 2.41
C VAL A 56 6.05 4.78 3.74
N GLN A 57 5.71 6.05 3.94
CA GLN A 57 5.88 6.76 5.20
C GLN A 57 4.53 7.13 5.80
N PHE A 58 4.39 6.92 7.10
CA PHE A 58 3.22 7.32 7.87
C PHE A 58 3.59 8.57 8.68
N MET A 59 3.03 9.70 8.29
CA MET A 59 3.33 11.03 8.85
C MET A 59 2.18 11.45 9.76
N LEU A 60 2.39 11.38 11.07
CA LEU A 60 1.39 11.71 12.09
C LEU A 60 1.33 13.22 12.36
N TYR A 61 0.14 13.78 12.18
CA TYR A 61 -0.27 15.09 12.66
C TYR A 61 -1.33 14.91 13.75
N THR A 62 -1.24 15.74 14.78
CA THR A 62 -2.29 15.87 15.80
C THR A 62 -2.50 17.34 16.10
N ARG A 63 -3.51 17.67 16.93
CA ARG A 63 -3.77 19.05 17.34
C ARG A 63 -2.56 19.74 18.00
N THR A 64 -1.65 18.98 18.61
CA THR A 64 -0.44 19.51 19.28
C THR A 64 0.77 19.66 18.34
N ASN A 65 0.73 19.12 17.11
CA ASN A 65 1.80 19.21 16.13
C ASN A 65 1.26 19.40 14.69
N GLN A 66 0.47 20.45 14.47
CA GLN A 66 -0.25 20.65 13.21
C GLN A 66 0.65 21.03 12.02
N ASP A 67 1.81 21.64 12.28
CA ASP A 67 2.71 22.14 11.23
C ASP A 67 3.93 21.23 10.99
N SER A 68 4.16 20.25 11.86
CA SER A 68 5.30 19.33 11.78
C SER A 68 4.86 17.92 12.14
N TYR A 69 4.98 17.01 11.18
CA TYR A 69 4.63 15.61 11.37
C TYR A 69 5.67 14.88 12.22
N GLN A 70 5.22 13.80 12.86
CA GLN A 70 6.10 12.78 13.44
C GLN A 70 6.03 11.53 12.56
N ILE A 71 7.19 10.97 12.18
CA ILE A 71 7.20 9.69 11.46
C ILE A 71 6.87 8.58 12.46
N VAL A 72 5.84 7.80 12.15
CA VAL A 72 5.43 6.64 12.91
C VAL A 72 5.56 5.38 12.05
N SER A 73 5.94 4.27 12.67
CA SER A 73 6.29 3.03 11.96
C SER A 73 5.64 1.81 12.60
N ALA A 74 5.10 0.95 11.76
CA ALA A 74 4.59 -0.35 12.16
C ALA A 74 5.72 -1.38 12.38
N THR A 75 6.87 -1.19 11.74
CA THR A 75 8.05 -2.06 11.95
C THR A 75 8.87 -1.65 13.16
N ASP A 76 8.71 -0.42 13.63
CA ASP A 76 9.23 0.06 14.91
C ASP A 76 8.09 0.72 15.72
N PRO A 77 7.27 -0.09 16.42
CA PRO A 77 6.13 0.42 17.19
C PRO A 77 6.51 1.43 18.28
N SER A 78 7.78 1.49 18.69
CA SER A 78 8.22 2.48 19.68
C SER A 78 8.03 3.91 19.18
N THR A 79 8.13 4.13 17.87
CA THR A 79 7.86 5.43 17.23
C THR A 79 6.42 5.89 17.43
N ILE A 80 5.45 4.98 17.48
CA ILE A 80 4.04 5.30 17.76
C ILE A 80 3.90 5.71 19.24
N SER A 81 4.48 4.92 20.16
CA SER A 81 4.42 5.18 21.61
C SER A 81 5.09 6.49 22.03
N LEU A 82 6.16 6.89 21.32
CA LEU A 82 6.92 8.11 21.60
C LEU A 82 6.38 9.34 20.87
N SER A 83 5.37 9.16 20.01
CA SER A 83 4.71 10.24 19.28
C SER A 83 3.54 10.84 20.07
N ASN A 84 2.85 11.81 19.47
CA ASN A 84 1.60 12.38 19.99
C ASN A 84 0.36 11.51 19.70
N PHE A 85 0.55 10.29 19.16
CA PHE A 85 -0.55 9.36 18.88
C PHE A 85 -1.30 9.06 20.17
N SER A 86 -2.63 9.11 20.13
CA SER A 86 -3.48 8.76 21.26
C SER A 86 -4.46 7.66 20.88
N THR A 87 -4.50 6.61 21.69
CA THR A 87 -5.45 5.50 21.55
C THR A 87 -6.91 5.89 21.84
N ASP A 88 -7.12 7.03 22.49
CA ASP A 88 -8.46 7.53 22.87
C ASP A 88 -9.09 8.39 21.77
N ARG A 89 -8.35 8.65 20.68
CA ARG A 89 -8.77 9.45 19.54
C ARG A 89 -9.04 8.58 18.33
N LYS A 90 -9.92 9.05 17.45
CA LYS A 90 -10.09 8.45 16.12
C LYS A 90 -8.87 8.67 15.25
N THR A 91 -8.61 7.76 14.32
CA THR A 91 -7.49 7.87 13.38
C THR A 91 -8.01 8.05 11.95
N ARG A 92 -7.52 9.09 11.27
CA ARG A 92 -7.89 9.42 9.90
C ARG A 92 -6.64 9.30 9.02
N PHE A 93 -6.60 8.28 8.17
CA PHE A 93 -5.55 8.14 7.17
C PHE A 93 -5.90 8.96 5.92
N ILE A 94 -4.93 9.71 5.39
CA ILE A 94 -5.04 10.44 4.14
C ILE A 94 -3.96 9.94 3.20
N ALA A 95 -4.34 9.21 2.15
CA ALA A 95 -3.43 8.71 1.14
C ALA A 95 -3.55 9.52 -0.15
N HIS A 96 -2.43 9.98 -0.68
CA HIS A 96 -2.40 10.68 -1.97
C HIS A 96 -2.55 9.73 -3.16
N GLY A 97 -2.66 10.30 -4.36
CA GLY A 97 -2.82 9.58 -5.62
C GLY A 97 -1.55 9.47 -6.47
N PHE A 98 -1.76 9.24 -7.76
CA PHE A 98 -0.72 9.14 -8.79
C PHE A 98 0.04 10.46 -8.96
N ILE A 99 1.39 10.39 -9.05
CA ILE A 99 2.28 11.57 -9.20
C ILE A 99 1.93 12.64 -8.16
N SER A 100 2.02 12.26 -6.89
CA SER A 100 1.72 13.14 -5.76
C SER A 100 2.58 12.75 -4.55
N SER A 101 2.44 13.50 -3.45
CA SER A 101 3.24 13.34 -2.24
C SER A 101 2.37 13.42 -1.00
N GLY A 102 2.76 12.74 0.08
CA GLY A 102 2.14 12.86 1.41
C GLY A 102 2.32 14.24 2.05
N THR A 103 3.19 15.07 1.47
CA THR A 103 3.50 16.43 1.95
C THR A 103 2.77 17.52 1.16
N GLU A 104 1.87 17.18 0.23
CA GLU A 104 1.11 18.18 -0.52
C GLU A 104 0.22 19.03 0.41
N PRO A 105 0.04 20.34 0.13
CA PRO A 105 -0.73 21.24 0.99
C PRO A 105 -2.14 20.74 1.31
N TRP A 106 -2.83 20.14 0.33
CA TRP A 106 -4.20 19.65 0.53
C TRP A 106 -4.31 18.58 1.63
N ILE A 107 -3.23 17.83 1.90
CA ILE A 107 -3.21 16.81 2.95
C ILE A 107 -3.13 17.48 4.33
N THR A 108 -2.21 18.43 4.49
CA THR A 108 -2.08 19.15 5.75
C THR A 108 -3.28 20.06 6.00
N ASP A 109 -3.84 20.68 4.98
CA ASP A 109 -5.08 21.47 5.06
C ASP A 109 -6.27 20.58 5.48
N MET A 110 -6.35 19.35 4.99
CA MET A 110 -7.38 18.39 5.40
C MET A 110 -7.20 17.95 6.86
N CYS A 111 -5.98 17.67 7.32
CA CYS A 111 -5.71 17.41 8.74
C CYS A 111 -6.10 18.61 9.61
N LYS A 112 -5.71 19.83 9.21
CA LYS A 112 -6.08 21.07 9.89
C LYS A 112 -7.59 21.25 9.97
N ALA A 113 -8.32 20.94 8.89
CA ALA A 113 -9.77 20.97 8.88
C ALA A 113 -10.38 19.96 9.89
N PHE A 114 -9.84 18.75 10.01
CA PHE A 114 -10.28 17.81 11.04
C PHE A 114 -10.06 18.36 12.45
N PHE A 115 -8.91 18.99 12.72
CA PHE A 115 -8.59 19.51 14.05
C PHE A 115 -9.53 20.63 14.53
N GLN A 116 -10.20 21.33 13.61
CA GLN A 116 -11.22 22.35 13.93
C GLN A 116 -12.52 21.74 14.47
N VAL A 117 -12.82 20.48 14.16
CA VAL A 117 -14.12 19.85 14.48
C VAL A 117 -14.01 18.63 15.37
N GLU A 118 -12.83 17.99 15.46
CA GLU A 118 -12.59 16.78 16.23
C GLU A 118 -11.12 16.72 16.70
N ASP A 119 -10.85 15.99 17.79
CA ASP A 119 -9.49 15.68 18.22
C ASP A 119 -9.11 14.29 17.69
N VAL A 120 -8.33 14.24 16.61
CA VAL A 120 -8.00 13.00 15.87
C VAL A 120 -6.49 12.82 15.74
N ASN A 121 -6.06 11.58 15.53
CA ASN A 121 -4.76 11.28 14.92
C ASN A 121 -4.95 11.38 13.39
N CYS A 122 -4.33 12.36 12.73
CA CYS A 122 -4.36 12.46 11.27
C CYS A 122 -3.05 11.91 10.72
N ILE A 123 -3.09 10.84 9.92
CA ILE A 123 -1.89 10.18 9.40
C ILE A 123 -1.87 10.34 7.88
N ALA A 124 -0.96 11.15 7.37
CA ALA A 124 -0.70 11.20 5.94
C ALA A 124 0.12 9.96 5.53
N VAL A 125 -0.33 9.28 4.47
CA VAL A 125 0.31 8.10 3.90
C VAL A 125 1.05 8.54 2.66
N ASP A 126 2.35 8.75 2.81
CA ASP A 126 3.23 9.12 1.71
C ASP A 126 3.76 7.87 1.02
N TRP A 127 3.49 7.73 -0.27
CA TRP A 127 4.01 6.70 -1.15
C TRP A 127 4.53 7.34 -2.44
N ASN A 128 5.04 8.57 -2.34
CA ASN A 128 5.52 9.40 -3.44
C ASN A 128 6.42 8.62 -4.42
N ALA A 129 7.44 7.93 -3.91
CA ALA A 129 8.39 7.17 -4.73
C ALA A 129 7.69 6.08 -5.56
N GLY A 130 6.74 5.35 -4.98
CA GLY A 130 5.95 4.33 -5.68
C GLY A 130 4.88 4.91 -6.62
N SER A 131 4.46 6.16 -6.41
CA SER A 131 3.43 6.83 -7.22
C SER A 131 3.98 7.46 -8.51
N HIS A 132 5.26 7.83 -8.53
CA HIS A 132 5.96 8.41 -9.69
C HIS A 132 6.53 7.34 -10.62
N ALA A 133 5.72 6.32 -10.91
CA ALA A 133 6.02 5.28 -11.88
C ALA A 133 5.13 5.44 -13.14
N LEU A 134 5.28 4.57 -14.13
CA LEU A 134 4.24 4.44 -15.16
C LEU A 134 2.92 4.04 -14.51
N TYR A 135 1.78 4.53 -15.02
CA TYR A 135 0.47 4.36 -14.39
C TYR A 135 0.13 2.89 -14.06
N SER A 136 0.47 1.95 -14.95
CA SER A 136 0.26 0.52 -14.72
C SER A 136 1.12 -0.02 -13.56
N GLN A 137 2.34 0.50 -13.39
CA GLN A 137 3.20 0.16 -12.25
C GLN A 137 2.69 0.80 -10.96
N ALA A 138 2.37 2.10 -10.97
CA ALA A 138 1.82 2.79 -9.79
C ALA A 138 0.52 2.13 -9.29
N SER A 139 -0.35 1.73 -10.22
CA SER A 139 -1.58 0.97 -9.92
C SER A 139 -1.33 -0.42 -9.33
N ASN A 140 -0.18 -1.06 -9.63
CA ASN A 140 0.22 -2.31 -9.00
C ASN A 140 0.91 -2.06 -7.65
N ASN A 141 1.72 -1.01 -7.52
CA ASN A 141 2.36 -0.60 -6.26
C ASN A 141 1.35 -0.33 -5.15
N LEU A 142 0.15 0.18 -5.48
CA LEU A 142 -0.95 0.36 -4.53
C LEU A 142 -1.30 -0.92 -3.73
N ARG A 143 -1.05 -2.10 -4.28
CA ARG A 143 -1.27 -3.37 -3.55
C ARG A 143 -0.34 -3.50 -2.35
N VAL A 144 0.92 -3.06 -2.50
CA VAL A 144 1.89 -3.03 -1.40
C VAL A 144 1.57 -1.87 -0.45
N VAL A 145 1.20 -0.69 -0.95
CA VAL A 145 0.78 0.44 -0.09
C VAL A 145 -0.41 0.07 0.79
N GLY A 146 -1.43 -0.59 0.22
CA GLY A 146 -2.58 -1.09 0.97
C GLY A 146 -2.21 -2.17 1.99
N ALA A 147 -1.27 -3.05 1.65
CA ALA A 147 -0.76 -4.06 2.58
C ALA A 147 0.02 -3.44 3.74
N GLU A 148 0.84 -2.40 3.50
CA GLU A 148 1.54 -1.64 4.54
C GLU A 148 0.57 -0.94 5.47
N LEU A 149 -0.48 -0.31 4.94
CA LEU A 149 -1.52 0.32 5.74
C LEU A 149 -2.28 -0.71 6.59
N ALA A 150 -2.64 -1.86 6.01
CA ALA A 150 -3.26 -2.96 6.75
C ALA A 150 -2.34 -3.50 7.85
N TYR A 151 -1.05 -3.63 7.58
CA TYR A 151 -0.05 -4.03 8.57
C TYR A 151 0.05 -2.99 9.70
N PHE A 152 0.06 -1.69 9.38
CA PHE A 152 0.04 -0.61 10.36
C PHE A 152 -1.19 -0.70 11.28
N VAL A 153 -2.39 -0.86 10.72
CA VAL A 153 -3.63 -1.03 11.49
C VAL A 153 -3.57 -2.29 12.37
N LYS A 154 -3.01 -3.40 11.86
CA LYS A 154 -2.81 -4.62 12.66
C LYS A 154 -1.88 -4.39 13.85
N ILE A 155 -0.82 -3.60 13.69
CA ILE A 155 0.09 -3.23 14.79
C ILE A 155 -0.63 -2.34 15.81
N LEU A 156 -1.43 -1.37 15.38
CA LEU A 156 -2.28 -0.60 16.29
C LEU A 156 -3.22 -1.51 17.11
N GLN A 157 -3.86 -2.47 16.44
CA GLN A 157 -4.77 -3.40 17.11
C GLN A 157 -4.07 -4.31 18.12
N SER A 158 -2.93 -4.89 17.74
CA SER A 158 -2.25 -5.92 18.55
C SER A 158 -1.36 -5.34 19.65
N ASN A 159 -0.69 -4.22 19.41
CA ASN A 159 0.28 -3.65 20.35
C ASN A 159 -0.29 -2.52 21.20
N PHE A 160 -1.36 -1.86 20.74
CA PHE A 160 -1.95 -0.68 21.40
C PHE A 160 -3.42 -0.90 21.80
N ALA A 161 -3.95 -2.11 21.63
CA ALA A 161 -5.36 -2.44 21.86
C ALA A 161 -6.33 -1.47 21.12
N TYR A 162 -5.89 -0.94 19.98
CA TYR A 162 -6.61 0.09 19.24
C TYR A 162 -7.52 -0.54 18.17
N SER A 163 -8.83 -0.43 18.35
CA SER A 163 -9.79 -1.03 17.42
C SER A 163 -9.69 -0.41 16.03
N PRO A 164 -9.71 -1.20 14.93
CA PRO A 164 -9.83 -0.67 13.57
C PRO A 164 -11.13 0.12 13.30
N ALA A 165 -12.09 0.09 14.22
CA ALA A 165 -13.30 0.92 14.15
C ALA A 165 -13.09 2.37 14.62
N ASN A 166 -11.92 2.67 15.20
CA ASN A 166 -11.52 4.01 15.66
C ASN A 166 -10.81 4.79 14.56
#